data_AF-A0A218QUC6-F1
#
_entry.id   AF-A0A218QUC6-F1
#
_cell.length_a   1.000
_cell.length_b   1.000
_cell.length_c   1.000
_cell.angle_alpha   90.00
_cell.angle_beta   90.00
_cell.angle_gamma   90.00
#
_symmetry.space_group_name_H-M   'P 1'
#
loop_
_entity.id
_entity.type
_entity.pdbx_description
1 polymer ?
#
loop_
_entity_poly.entity_id
_entity_poly.type
_entity_poly.pdbx_seq_one_letter_code
_entity_poly.pdbx_strand_id
1 'polypeptide(L)'
;MGGVDLSGYPLDGPLPELPDTELAKSRLKLVTDLAQRENLTIRELYLAIAGARGHRTILGTPQQIADQLEDWFVNNGADGFNIMPPYLPGGLDEFVELVIPELQRRGLFRTEYEGRTLRENLGLPRPVNKFSKVTASREPVAVGSST
;
A
#
# COMPACT_ATOMS: atom_id res chain seq x y z
N MET A 1 -14.18 -6.71 -17.98
CA MET A 1 -12.96 -5.99 -17.52
C MET A 1 -13.26 -4.50 -17.55
N GLY A 2 -13.16 -3.76 -16.44
CA GLY A 2 -13.39 -2.30 -16.47
C GLY A 2 -14.80 -1.86 -16.93
N GLY A 3 -15.83 -2.68 -16.67
CA GLY A 3 -17.21 -2.41 -17.14
C GLY A 3 -17.53 -2.93 -18.55
N VAL A 4 -16.54 -3.43 -19.30
CA VAL A 4 -16.72 -3.98 -20.64
C VAL A 4 -17.02 -5.47 -20.59
N ASP A 5 -18.05 -5.90 -21.35
CA ASP A 5 -18.39 -7.30 -21.59
C ASP A 5 -17.42 -7.91 -22.63
N LEU A 6 -16.79 -9.03 -22.26
CA LEU A 6 -15.86 -9.76 -23.11
C LEU A 6 -16.40 -11.13 -23.54
N SER A 7 -17.65 -11.46 -23.21
CA SER A 7 -18.25 -12.77 -23.48
C SER A 7 -18.29 -13.14 -24.98
N GLY A 8 -18.34 -12.15 -25.86
CA GLY A 8 -18.33 -12.32 -27.32
C GLY A 8 -16.95 -12.52 -27.96
N TYR A 9 -15.86 -12.46 -27.19
CA TYR A 9 -14.49 -12.59 -27.70
C TYR A 9 -13.89 -13.97 -27.40
N PRO A 10 -13.03 -14.50 -28.28
CA PRO A 10 -12.33 -15.74 -28.01
C PRO A 10 -11.40 -15.58 -26.80
N LEU A 11 -11.57 -16.43 -25.78
CA LEU A 11 -10.77 -16.37 -24.54
C LEU A 11 -9.26 -16.46 -24.79
N ASP A 12 -8.87 -17.26 -25.79
CA ASP A 12 -7.47 -17.48 -26.17
C ASP A 12 -7.05 -16.57 -27.34
N GLY A 13 -7.83 -15.52 -27.62
CA GLY A 13 -7.49 -14.43 -28.53
C GLY A 13 -6.96 -13.20 -27.78
N PRO A 14 -6.46 -12.19 -28.52
CA PRO A 14 -5.93 -10.96 -27.93
C PRO A 14 -7.04 -10.14 -27.27
N LEU A 15 -6.65 -9.29 -26.32
CA LEU A 15 -7.57 -8.30 -25.75
C LEU A 15 -8.03 -7.33 -26.86
N PRO A 16 -9.35 -7.15 -27.08
CA PRO A 16 -9.85 -6.17 -28.04
C PRO A 16 -9.54 -4.75 -27.59
N GLU A 17 -9.61 -3.80 -28.51
CA GLU A 17 -9.58 -2.39 -28.17
C GLU A 17 -10.78 -2.05 -27.27
N LEU A 18 -10.51 -1.57 -26.06
CA LEU A 18 -11.53 -1.28 -25.07
C LEU A 18 -11.95 0.20 -25.20
N PRO A 19 -13.25 0.51 -25.14
CA PRO A 19 -13.71 1.89 -25.18
C PRO A 19 -13.16 2.70 -24.00
N ASP A 20 -12.97 4.00 -24.23
CA ASP A 20 -12.64 4.93 -23.16
C ASP A 20 -13.73 4.92 -22.09
N THR A 21 -13.30 5.00 -20.83
CA THR A 21 -14.18 4.97 -19.66
C THR A 21 -13.83 6.12 -18.74
N GLU A 22 -14.81 6.86 -18.24
CA GLU A 22 -14.59 7.93 -17.25
C GLU A 22 -14.27 7.39 -15.85
N LEU A 23 -14.50 6.10 -15.60
CA LEU A 23 -14.19 5.43 -14.35
C LEU A 23 -12.96 4.53 -14.51
N ALA A 24 -12.05 4.56 -13.54
CA ALA A 24 -10.87 3.69 -13.49
C ALA A 24 -9.92 3.75 -14.71
N LYS A 25 -9.84 4.89 -15.43
CA LYS A 25 -8.93 5.13 -16.57
C LYS A 25 -7.52 4.59 -16.37
N SER A 26 -6.89 4.96 -15.24
CA SER A 26 -5.53 4.51 -14.90
C SER A 26 -5.43 2.98 -14.81
N ARG A 27 -6.45 2.31 -14.27
CA ARG A 27 -6.44 0.86 -14.11
C ARG A 27 -6.69 0.16 -15.44
N LEU A 28 -7.60 0.67 -16.26
CA LEU A 28 -7.82 0.14 -17.60
C LEU A 28 -6.51 0.23 -18.40
N LYS A 29 -5.84 1.39 -18.35
CA LYS A 29 -4.55 1.59 -19.02
C LYS A 29 -3.48 0.60 -18.55
N LEU A 30 -3.32 0.39 -17.24
CA LEU A 30 -2.33 -0.57 -16.73
C LEU A 30 -2.59 -2.00 -17.25
N VAL A 31 -3.86 -2.40 -17.33
CA VAL A 31 -4.25 -3.74 -17.80
C VAL A 31 -4.07 -3.87 -19.31
N THR A 32 -4.43 -2.85 -20.10
CA THR A 32 -4.22 -2.85 -21.57
C THR A 32 -2.75 -2.80 -21.92
N ASP A 33 -1.95 -1.97 -21.23
CA ASP A 33 -0.50 -1.87 -21.42
C ASP A 33 0.19 -3.21 -21.09
N LEU A 34 -0.26 -3.91 -20.04
CA LEU A 34 0.23 -5.25 -19.69
C LEU A 34 -0.09 -6.26 -20.80
N ALA A 35 -1.35 -6.30 -21.25
CA ALA A 35 -1.79 -7.20 -22.31
C ALA A 35 -0.98 -7.01 -23.60
N GLN A 36 -0.73 -5.76 -23.99
CA GLN A 36 0.04 -5.43 -25.19
C GLN A 36 1.53 -5.73 -25.03
N ARG A 37 2.14 -5.34 -23.90
CA ARG A 37 3.58 -5.54 -23.65
C ARG A 37 3.96 -7.02 -23.65
N GLU A 38 3.09 -7.87 -23.09
CA GLU A 38 3.35 -9.30 -22.92
C GLU A 38 2.60 -10.17 -23.94
N ASN A 39 1.89 -9.54 -24.89
CA ASN A 39 1.08 -10.20 -25.92
C ASN A 39 0.14 -11.30 -25.36
N LEU A 40 -0.55 -10.97 -24.27
CA LEU A 40 -1.38 -11.91 -23.53
C LEU A 40 -2.74 -12.11 -24.19
N THR A 41 -3.23 -13.34 -24.15
CA THR A 41 -4.64 -13.65 -24.42
C THR A 41 -5.54 -13.09 -23.33
N ILE A 42 -6.85 -13.01 -23.59
CA ILE A 42 -7.84 -12.58 -22.57
C ILE A 42 -7.76 -13.48 -21.33
N ARG A 43 -7.57 -14.80 -21.51
CA ARG A 43 -7.40 -15.76 -20.42
C ARG A 43 -6.14 -15.48 -19.60
N GLU A 44 -4.99 -15.36 -20.27
CA GLU A 44 -3.71 -15.12 -19.59
C GLU A 44 -3.70 -13.77 -18.88
N LEU A 45 -4.23 -12.73 -19.53
CA LEU A 45 -4.38 -11.43 -18.91
C LEU A 45 -5.25 -11.50 -17.66
N TYR A 46 -6.39 -12.20 -17.74
CA TYR A 46 -7.25 -12.41 -16.58
C TYR A 46 -6.50 -13.13 -15.45
N LEU A 47 -5.79 -14.21 -15.74
CA LEU A 47 -5.00 -14.94 -14.74
C LEU A 47 -3.89 -14.08 -14.13
N ALA A 48 -3.18 -13.30 -14.95
CA ALA A 48 -2.12 -12.41 -14.52
C ALA A 48 -2.62 -11.33 -13.55
N ILE A 49 -3.81 -10.77 -13.80
CA ILE A 49 -4.38 -9.75 -12.93
C ILE A 49 -5.30 -10.30 -11.84
N ALA A 50 -5.75 -11.55 -11.91
CA ALA A 50 -6.69 -12.11 -10.92
C ALA A 50 -6.08 -12.12 -9.53
N GLY A 51 -4.79 -12.45 -9.41
CA GLY A 51 -4.07 -12.51 -8.13
C GLY A 51 -3.78 -11.15 -7.51
N ALA A 52 -3.26 -10.20 -8.30
CA ALA A 52 -2.78 -8.91 -7.77
C ALA A 52 -3.62 -7.69 -8.19
N ARG A 53 -4.64 -7.87 -9.03
CA ARG A 53 -5.45 -6.79 -9.65
C ARG A 53 -4.62 -5.68 -10.30
N GLY A 54 -3.42 -6.00 -10.78
CA GLY A 54 -2.49 -5.02 -11.38
C GLY A 54 -1.60 -4.28 -10.38
N HIS A 55 -1.56 -4.70 -9.11
CA HIS A 55 -0.52 -4.27 -8.17
C HIS A 55 0.78 -5.04 -8.42
N ARG A 56 1.89 -4.54 -7.87
CA ARG A 56 3.19 -5.19 -7.99
C ARG A 56 3.17 -6.56 -7.31
N THR A 57 3.42 -7.61 -8.09
CA THR A 57 3.60 -8.97 -7.59
C THR A 57 5.08 -9.22 -7.38
N ILE A 58 5.45 -9.69 -6.19
CA ILE A 58 6.81 -10.09 -5.86
C ILE A 58 6.80 -11.59 -5.59
N LEU A 59 7.64 -12.34 -6.29
CA LEU A 59 7.83 -13.78 -6.11
C LEU A 59 9.30 -14.02 -5.82
N GLY A 60 9.60 -14.71 -4.72
CA GLY A 60 10.98 -14.99 -4.33
C GLY A 60 11.09 -15.51 -2.91
N THR A 61 12.34 -15.69 -2.48
CA THR A 61 12.68 -15.99 -1.08
C THR A 61 12.37 -14.81 -0.16
N PRO A 62 12.25 -15.02 1.16
CA PRO A 62 12.03 -13.93 2.11
C PRO A 62 13.07 -12.81 2.01
N GLN A 63 14.33 -13.16 1.76
CA GLN A 63 15.41 -12.19 1.54
C GLN A 63 15.20 -11.36 0.28
N GLN A 64 14.84 -11.99 -0.84
CA GLN A 64 14.57 -11.28 -2.10
C GLN A 64 13.34 -10.36 -2.00
N ILE A 65 12.33 -10.75 -1.23
CA ILE A 65 11.18 -9.89 -0.96
C ILE A 65 11.63 -8.68 -0.12
N ALA A 66 12.37 -8.91 0.96
CA ALA A 66 12.91 -7.84 1.80
C ALA A 66 13.83 -6.89 1.02
N ASP A 67 14.69 -7.40 0.12
CA ASP A 67 15.55 -6.59 -0.75
C ASP A 67 14.74 -5.60 -1.60
N GLN A 68 13.63 -6.05 -2.19
CA GLN A 68 12.78 -5.19 -3.01
C GLN A 68 12.00 -4.15 -2.20
N LEU A 69 11.56 -4.49 -0.98
CA LEU A 69 10.91 -3.54 -0.09
C LEU A 69 11.90 -2.49 0.43
N GLU A 70 13.12 -2.90 0.76
CA GLU A 70 14.22 -2.03 1.16
C GLU A 70 14.60 -1.04 0.06
N ASP A 71 14.77 -1.52 -1.17
CA ASP A 71 15.09 -0.68 -2.33
C ASP A 71 14.07 0.45 -2.50
N TRP A 72 12.78 0.15 -2.39
CA TRP A 72 11.72 1.16 -2.47
C TRP A 72 11.74 2.14 -1.29
N PHE A 73 11.99 1.65 -0.08
CA PHE A 73 12.01 2.50 1.12
C PHE A 73 13.22 3.45 1.12
N VAL A 74 14.43 2.91 0.94
CA VAL A 74 15.69 3.68 0.98
C VAL A 74 15.77 4.71 -0.15
N ASN A 75 15.18 4.40 -1.31
CA ASN A 75 15.13 5.35 -2.43
C ASN A 75 13.91 6.29 -2.39
N ASN A 76 13.22 6.42 -1.26
CA ASN A 76 12.04 7.29 -1.08
C ASN A 76 10.89 7.01 -2.07
N GLY A 77 10.76 5.76 -2.52
CA GLY A 77 9.67 5.30 -3.36
C GLY A 77 8.40 4.95 -2.58
N ALA A 78 8.53 4.64 -1.28
CA ALA A 78 7.40 4.40 -0.38
C ALA A 78 7.80 4.53 1.11
N ASP A 79 6.89 5.04 1.95
CA ASP A 79 7.02 5.03 3.42
C ASP A 79 6.43 3.76 4.07
N GLY A 80 5.70 2.96 3.29
CA GLY A 80 5.04 1.74 3.75
C GLY A 80 4.27 1.05 2.63
N PHE A 81 3.85 -0.19 2.88
CA PHE A 81 3.25 -1.05 1.87
C PHE A 81 1.91 -1.60 2.33
N ASN A 82 0.97 -1.69 1.40
CA ASN A 82 -0.26 -2.45 1.58
C ASN A 82 -0.02 -3.87 1.06
N ILE A 83 0.07 -4.84 1.97
CA ILE A 83 0.34 -6.23 1.63
C ILE A 83 -0.97 -6.92 1.28
N MET A 84 -1.03 -7.55 0.11
CA MET A 84 -2.16 -8.35 -0.36
C MET A 84 -1.71 -9.79 -0.57
N PRO A 85 -1.86 -10.65 0.45
CA PRO A 85 -1.53 -12.06 0.33
C PRO A 85 -2.39 -12.77 -0.73
N PRO A 86 -1.85 -13.78 -1.42
CA PRO A 86 -2.61 -14.52 -2.45
C PRO A 86 -3.77 -15.34 -1.87
N TYR A 87 -3.68 -15.74 -0.60
CA TYR A 87 -4.73 -16.40 0.16
C TYR A 87 -4.58 -16.07 1.65
N LEU A 88 -5.67 -16.21 2.40
CA LEU A 88 -5.71 -15.96 3.83
C LEU A 88 -6.19 -17.20 4.59
N PRO A 89 -5.71 -17.42 5.84
CA PRO A 89 -4.71 -16.60 6.53
C PRO A 89 -3.25 -16.92 6.13
N GLY A 90 -2.97 -18.12 5.62
CA GLY A 90 -1.60 -18.63 5.54
C GLY A 90 -0.60 -17.79 4.73
N GLY A 91 -1.02 -17.11 3.65
CA GLY A 91 -0.11 -16.23 2.91
C GLY A 91 0.31 -14.98 3.71
N LEU A 92 -0.53 -14.53 4.65
CA LEU A 92 -0.15 -13.49 5.61
C LEU A 92 0.78 -14.04 6.68
N ASP A 93 0.47 -15.23 7.19
CA ASP A 93 1.26 -15.89 8.23
C ASP A 93 2.71 -16.12 7.74
N GLU A 94 2.89 -16.65 6.52
CA GLU A 94 4.21 -16.82 5.91
C GLU A 94 4.98 -15.50 5.78
N PHE A 95 4.30 -14.41 5.39
CA PHE A 95 4.94 -13.10 5.31
C PHE A 95 5.40 -12.60 6.69
N VAL A 96 4.55 -12.75 7.71
CA VAL A 96 4.85 -12.36 9.08
C VAL A 96 5.97 -13.21 9.68
N GLU A 97 5.98 -14.51 9.44
CA GLU A 97 6.96 -15.43 10.01
C GLU A 97 8.32 -15.36 9.30
N LEU A 98 8.35 -15.10 8.00
CA LEU A 98 9.57 -15.20 7.20
C LEU A 98 10.13 -13.84 6.77
N VAL A 99 9.30 -12.88 6.41
CA VAL A 99 9.76 -11.58 5.85
C VAL A 99 9.93 -10.52 6.92
N ILE A 100 9.02 -10.45 7.91
CA ILE A 100 9.12 -9.44 8.98
C ILE A 100 10.44 -9.56 9.78
N PRO A 101 10.92 -10.77 10.17
CA PRO A 101 12.20 -10.88 10.85
C PRO A 101 13.38 -10.36 10.01
N GLU A 102 13.32 -10.54 8.69
CA GLU A 102 14.34 -10.03 7.76
C GLU A 102 14.33 -8.50 7.72
N LEU A 103 13.16 -7.87 7.68
CA LEU A 103 13.04 -6.41 7.74
C LEU A 103 13.46 -5.85 9.10
N GLN A 104 13.15 -6.53 10.21
CA GLN A 104 13.61 -6.16 11.55
C GLN A 104 15.14 -6.25 11.67
N ARG A 105 15.74 -7.32 11.15
CA ARG A 105 17.21 -7.51 11.12
C ARG A 105 17.93 -6.39 10.38
N ARG A 106 17.28 -5.80 9.37
CA ARG A 106 17.78 -4.65 8.60
C ARG A 106 17.45 -3.29 9.23
N GLY A 107 16.70 -3.25 10.34
CA GLY A 107 16.26 -2.01 10.97
C GLY A 107 15.18 -1.26 10.18
N LEU A 108 14.50 -1.93 9.24
CA LEU A 108 13.46 -1.35 8.39
C LEU A 108 12.05 -1.52 8.97
N PHE A 109 11.91 -2.38 9.98
CA PHE A 109 10.64 -2.61 10.64
C PHE A 109 10.80 -2.65 12.16
N ARG A 110 9.79 -2.13 12.86
CA ARG A 110 9.76 -2.08 14.32
C ARG A 110 9.76 -3.49 14.94
N THR A 111 10.36 -3.64 16.11
CA THR A 111 10.30 -4.87 16.92
C THR A 111 9.16 -4.85 17.93
N GLU A 112 8.68 -3.67 18.30
CA GLU A 112 7.57 -3.47 19.22
C GLU A 112 6.76 -2.22 18.86
N TYR A 113 5.58 -2.09 19.45
CA TYR A 113 4.73 -0.91 19.32
C TYR A 113 4.92 -0.01 20.55
N GLU A 114 5.36 1.23 20.32
CA GLU A 114 5.57 2.23 21.38
C GLU A 114 4.31 3.07 21.64
N GLY A 115 3.47 3.24 20.62
CA GLY A 115 2.24 4.02 20.68
C GLY A 115 1.02 3.20 21.08
N ARG A 116 0.09 3.84 21.79
CA ARG A 116 -1.23 3.28 22.14
C ARG A 116 -2.29 3.57 21.09
N THR A 117 -2.00 4.44 20.14
CA THR A 117 -2.90 4.79 19.03
C THR A 117 -2.23 4.56 17.69
N LEU A 118 -3.03 4.38 16.63
CA LEU A 118 -2.53 4.27 15.26
C LEU A 118 -1.68 5.49 14.86
N ARG A 119 -2.06 6.70 15.30
CA ARG A 119 -1.31 7.92 14.99
C ARG A 119 0.08 7.90 15.62
N GLU A 120 0.17 7.57 16.90
CA GLU A 120 1.46 7.44 17.59
C GLU A 120 2.34 6.40 16.91
N ASN A 121 1.77 5.25 16.53
CA ASN A 121 2.47 4.18 15.81
C ASN A 121 2.89 4.54 14.38
N LEU A 122 2.37 5.63 13.81
CA LEU A 122 2.76 6.17 12.51
C LEU A 122 3.59 7.46 12.64
N GLY A 123 3.97 7.87 13.85
CA GLY A 123 4.70 9.13 14.09
C GLY A 123 3.87 10.39 13.82
N LEU A 124 2.53 10.28 13.82
CA LEU A 124 1.62 11.37 13.47
C LEU A 124 1.13 12.13 14.71
N PRO A 125 1.09 13.48 14.68
CA PRO A 125 0.56 14.26 15.78
C PRO A 125 -0.96 14.07 15.93
N ARG A 126 -1.44 14.19 17.16
CA ARG A 126 -2.88 14.23 17.44
C ARG A 126 -3.45 15.59 17.01
N PRO A 127 -4.45 15.64 16.13
CA PRO A 127 -5.04 16.92 15.73
C PRO A 127 -5.75 17.57 16.91
N VAL A 128 -5.53 18.87 17.10
CA VAL A 128 -6.23 19.66 18.11
C VAL A 128 -7.70 19.78 17.71
N ASN A 129 -8.59 19.63 18.69
CA ASN A 129 -10.02 19.84 18.46
C ASN A 129 -10.26 21.32 18.10
N LYS A 130 -10.80 21.60 16.92
CA LYS A 130 -11.08 22.96 16.44
C LYS A 130 -12.06 23.74 17.33
N PHE A 131 -12.83 23.04 18.17
CA PHE A 131 -13.79 23.63 19.10
C PHE A 131 -13.31 23.64 20.56
N SER A 132 -12.12 23.12 20.88
CA SER A 132 -11.60 23.23 22.24
C SER A 132 -11.20 24.66 22.52
N LYS A 133 -11.90 25.32 23.45
CA LYS A 133 -11.44 26.59 24.02
C LYS A 133 -10.14 26.28 24.77
N VAL A 134 -9.00 26.68 24.21
CA VAL A 134 -7.73 26.64 24.94
C VAL A 134 -7.87 27.60 26.11
N THR A 135 -8.06 27.07 27.32
CA THR A 135 -8.01 27.87 28.53
C THR A 135 -6.54 28.24 28.75
N ALA A 136 -6.12 29.39 28.24
CA ALA A 136 -4.82 29.95 28.59
C ALA A 136 -4.80 30.16 30.11
N SER A 137 -3.97 29.39 30.81
CA SER A 137 -3.64 29.59 32.21
C SER A 137 -3.08 31.00 32.38
N ARG A 138 -3.83 31.87 33.06
CA ARG A 138 -3.32 33.16 33.56
C ARG A 138 -2.33 32.87 34.67
N GLU A 139 -1.05 33.18 34.45
CA GLU A 139 -0.11 33.35 35.56
C GLU A 139 -0.53 34.58 36.40
N PRO A 140 -0.49 34.50 37.74
CA PRO A 140 -0.73 35.65 38.59
C PRO A 140 0.48 36.59 38.51
N VAL A 141 0.26 37.80 38.01
CA VAL A 141 1.25 38.89 38.08
C VAL A 141 1.52 39.20 39.54
N ALA A 142 2.74 38.95 40.00
CA ALA A 142 3.20 39.36 41.32
C ALA A 142 3.16 40.88 41.44
N VAL A 143 2.40 41.39 42.41
CA VAL A 143 2.39 42.80 42.79
C VAL A 143 3.70 43.08 43.53
N GLY A 144 4.64 43.75 42.86
CA GLY A 144 5.85 44.26 43.48
C GLY A 144 5.51 45.34 44.51
N SER A 145 5.92 45.11 45.76
CA SER A 145 5.88 46.09 46.83
C SER A 145 7.07 47.05 46.70
N SER A 146 6.78 48.33 46.50
CA SER A 146 7.75 49.41 46.63
C SER A 146 8.19 49.58 48.09
N THR A 147 9.48 49.54 48.37
CA THR A 147 10.14 50.34 49.42
C THR A 147 11.58 50.58 48.98
#